data_AF-A0A6B2JNP7-F1
#
_entry.id   AF-A0A6B2JNP7-F1
#
_cell.length_a   1.000
_cell.length_b   1.000
_cell.length_c   1.000
_cell.angle_alpha   90.00
_cell.angle_beta   90.00
_cell.angle_gamma   90.00
#
_symmetry.space_group_name_H-M   'P 1'
#
loop_
_entity.id
_entity.type
_entity.pdbx_description
1 polymer ?
#
loop_
_entity_poly.entity_id
_entity_poly.type
_entity_poly.pdbx_seq_one_letter_code
_entity_poly.pdbx_strand_id
1 'polypeptide(L)'
;MSPAYTVLMILEGLAFLAWAATMFQAVFRIRSRAVAQTRHLWPGPSAIRPALSAWARDPAERGLKLRLLVLTILLFALIAAAGLTRAAGA
;
A
#
# COMPACT_ATOMS: atom_id res chain seq x y z
N MET A 1 8.68 -23.78 -16.85
CA MET A 1 8.57 -22.78 -15.76
C MET A 1 9.23 -23.36 -14.52
N SER A 2 10.18 -22.62 -13.91
CA SER A 2 10.80 -23.06 -12.65
C SER A 2 9.77 -23.07 -11.51
N PRO A 3 9.68 -24.13 -10.68
CA PRO A 3 8.74 -24.17 -9.56
C PRO A 3 8.96 -23.02 -8.57
N ALA A 4 10.21 -22.58 -8.39
CA ALA A 4 10.54 -21.43 -7.55
C ALA A 4 9.92 -20.12 -8.06
N TYR A 5 9.91 -19.91 -9.38
CA TYR A 5 9.30 -18.73 -9.99
C TYR A 5 7.78 -18.72 -9.78
N THR A 6 7.10 -19.86 -9.96
CA THR A 6 5.66 -19.97 -9.71
C THR A 6 5.31 -19.65 -8.27
N VAL A 7 6.09 -20.14 -7.30
CA VAL A 7 5.88 -19.84 -5.87
C VAL A 7 6.07 -18.34 -5.60
N LEU A 8 7.12 -17.71 -6.14
CA LEU A 8 7.34 -16.27 -5.99
C LEU A 8 6.20 -15.43 -6.57
N MET A 9 5.66 -15.82 -7.72
CA MET A 9 4.55 -15.11 -8.37
C MET A 9 3.26 -15.19 -7.53
N ILE A 10 3.00 -16.35 -6.91
CA ILE A 10 1.85 -16.52 -5.99
C ILE A 10 2.05 -15.65 -4.75
N LEU A 11 3.24 -15.67 -4.15
CA LEU A 11 3.56 -14.85 -2.97
C LEU A 11 3.46 -13.35 -3.28
N GLU A 12 3.93 -12.92 -4.44
CA GLU A 12 3.80 -11.54 -4.93
C GLU A 12 2.32 -11.14 -5.04
N GLY A 13 1.49 -11.99 -5.64
CA GLY A 13 0.05 -11.74 -5.74
C GLY A 13 -0.62 -11.60 -4.36
N LEU A 14 -0.27 -12.46 -3.40
CA LEU A 14 -0.81 -12.38 -2.04
C LEU A 14 -0.31 -11.12 -1.31
N ALA A 15 0.97 -10.79 -1.43
CA ALA A 15 1.56 -9.58 -0.86
C ALA A 15 0.91 -8.33 -1.47
N PHE A 16 0.63 -8.34 -2.77
CA PHE A 16 -0.05 -7.25 -3.47
C PHE A 16 -1.48 -7.07 -2.96
N LEU A 17 -2.24 -8.15 -2.79
CA LEU A 17 -3.59 -8.08 -2.23
C LEU A 17 -3.59 -7.50 -0.80
N ALA A 18 -2.66 -7.96 0.04
CA ALA A 18 -2.49 -7.43 1.39
C ALA A 18 -2.11 -5.94 1.39
N TRP A 19 -1.20 -5.55 0.50
CA TRP A 19 -0.80 -4.16 0.30
C TRP A 19 -1.97 -3.30 -0.17
N ALA A 20 -2.70 -3.74 -1.19
CA ALA A 20 -3.84 -3.03 -1.76
C ALA A 20 -4.95 -2.82 -0.73
N ALA A 21 -5.31 -3.86 0.04
CA ALA A 21 -6.27 -3.73 1.13
C ALA A 21 -5.83 -2.68 2.16
N THR A 22 -4.55 -2.70 2.55
CA THR A 22 -3.98 -1.73 3.50
C THR A 22 -3.96 -0.31 2.93
N MET A 23 -3.69 -0.17 1.63
CA MET A 23 -3.70 1.11 0.92
C MET A 23 -5.12 1.69 0.87
N PHE A 24 -6.12 0.87 0.54
CA PHE A 24 -7.53 1.29 0.58
C PHE A 24 -7.96 1.71 1.99
N GLN A 25 -7.53 0.98 3.04
CA GLN A 25 -7.77 1.39 4.43
C GLN A 25 -7.19 2.79 4.72
N ALA A 26 -5.96 3.08 4.28
CA ALA A 26 -5.34 4.39 4.45
C ALA A 26 -6.12 5.49 3.70
N VAL A 27 -6.49 5.25 2.44
CA VAL A 27 -7.29 6.19 1.62
C VAL A 27 -8.65 6.47 2.26
N PHE A 28 -9.36 5.43 2.72
CA PHE A 28 -10.65 5.61 3.38
C PHE A 28 -10.55 6.36 4.70
N ARG A 29 -9.46 6.17 5.47
CA ARG A 29 -9.19 6.95 6.67
C ARG A 29 -8.88 8.42 6.37
N ILE A 30 -8.13 8.70 5.31
CA ILE A 30 -7.87 10.07 4.87
C ILE A 30 -9.18 10.73 4.43
N ARG A 31 -10.01 10.00 3.66
CA ARG A 31 -11.33 10.48 3.23
C ARG A 31 -12.25 10.78 4.40
N SER A 32 -12.36 9.89 5.39
CA SER A 32 -13.23 10.11 6.55
C SER A 32 -12.81 11.36 7.33
N ARG A 33 -11.51 11.62 7.45
CA ARG A 33 -10.98 12.85 8.04
C ARG A 33 -11.29 14.09 7.21
N ALA A 34 -11.14 14.03 5.89
CA ALA A 34 -11.47 15.14 5.01
C ALA A 34 -12.96 15.51 5.10
N VAL A 35 -13.85 14.51 5.15
CA VAL A 35 -15.30 14.73 5.35
C VAL A 35 -15.58 15.35 6.72
N ALA A 36 -14.94 14.84 7.79
CA ALA A 36 -15.09 15.40 9.13
C ALA A 36 -14.64 16.88 9.23
N GLN A 37 -13.59 17.25 8.50
CA GLN A 37 -13.05 18.62 8.49
C GLN A 37 -13.87 19.59 7.63
N THR A 38 -14.40 19.12 6.49
CA THR A 38 -15.08 19.99 5.52
C THR A 38 -16.60 19.99 5.62
N ARG A 39 -17.20 19.05 6.37
CA ARG A 39 -18.66 18.77 6.39
C ARG A 39 -19.28 18.49 5.01
N HIS A 40 -18.46 18.29 3.98
CA HIS A 40 -18.90 17.91 2.65
C HIS A 40 -18.64 16.42 2.41
N LEU A 41 -19.66 15.71 1.92
CA LEU A 41 -19.60 14.27 1.58
C LEU A 41 -18.59 13.97 0.45
N TRP A 42 -18.34 14.97 -0.40
CA TRP A 42 -17.33 14.94 -1.45
C TRP A 42 -16.44 16.18 -1.36
N PRO A 43 -15.42 16.16 -0.48
CA PRO A 43 -14.42 17.21 -0.45
C PRO A 43 -13.73 17.25 -1.81
N GLY A 44 -13.64 18.43 -2.42
CA GLY A 44 -12.89 18.59 -3.67
C GLY A 44 -11.41 18.17 -3.51
N PRO A 45 -10.67 17.93 -4.60
CA PRO A 45 -9.27 17.49 -4.55
C PRO A 45 -8.35 18.44 -3.74
N SER A 46 -8.70 19.72 -3.64
CA SER A 46 -8.00 20.71 -2.80
C SER A 46 -8.09 20.42 -1.30
N ALA A 47 -9.17 19.78 -0.83
CA ALA A 47 -9.37 19.41 0.57
C ALA A 47 -8.64 18.11 0.98
N ILE A 48 -8.09 17.36 0.02
CA ILE A 48 -7.35 16.12 0.28
C ILE A 48 -5.96 16.41 0.85
N ARG A 49 -5.30 17.48 0.38
CA ARG A 49 -3.92 17.81 0.78
C ARG A 49 -3.78 18.12 2.27
N PRO A 50 -4.65 18.92 2.90
CA PRO A 50 -4.64 19.14 4.35
C PRO A 50 -4.88 17.85 5.13
N ALA A 51 -5.88 17.06 4.72
CA ALA A 51 -6.23 15.79 5.36
C ALA A 51 -5.10 14.75 5.27
N LEU A 52 -4.42 14.67 4.13
CA LEU A 52 -3.26 13.82 3.92
C LEU A 52 -2.09 14.27 4.82
N SER A 53 -1.82 15.57 4.91
CA SER A 53 -0.76 16.10 5.78
C SER A 53 -1.03 15.84 7.26
N ALA A 54 -2.29 15.98 7.69
CA ALA A 54 -2.74 15.68 9.04
C ALA A 54 -2.62 14.17 9.34
N TRP A 55 -3.05 13.32 8.40
CA TRP A 55 -2.86 11.86 8.50
C TRP A 55 -1.38 11.49 8.57
N ALA A 56 -0.53 12.10 7.74
CA ALA A 56 0.91 11.81 7.71
C ALA A 56 1.60 12.14 9.05
N ARG A 57 1.17 13.19 9.76
CA ARG A 57 1.73 13.58 11.06
C ARG A 57 1.11 12.85 12.25
N ASP A 58 -0.01 12.17 12.06
CA ASP A 58 -0.72 11.50 13.14
C ASP A 58 0.04 10.25 13.67
N PRO A 59 0.44 10.22 14.96
CA PRO A 59 1.12 9.08 15.56
C PRO A 59 0.21 7.86 15.75
N ALA A 60 -1.11 8.01 15.86
CA ALA A 60 -2.05 6.89 16.01
C ALA A 60 -2.09 6.00 14.75
N GLU A 61 -1.73 6.57 13.60
CA GLU A 61 -1.69 5.88 12.31
C GLU A 61 -0.34 5.19 12.03
N ARG A 62 0.63 5.24 12.98
CA ARG A 62 1.97 4.63 12.81
C ARG A 62 1.89 3.15 12.43
N GLY A 63 1.00 2.39 13.06
CA GLY A 63 0.84 0.96 12.76
C GLY A 63 0.43 0.72 11.30
N LEU A 64 -0.51 1.51 10.78
CA LEU A 64 -0.97 1.40 9.39
C LEU A 64 0.13 1.83 8.40
N LYS A 65 0.84 2.92 8.70
CA LYS A 65 1.97 3.42 7.90
C LYS A 65 3.11 2.41 7.84
N LEU A 66 3.45 1.80 8.99
CA LEU A 66 4.47 0.75 9.06
C LEU A 66 4.06 -0.48 8.28
N ARG A 67 2.79 -0.93 8.37
CA ARG A 67 2.30 -2.04 7.55
C ARG A 67 2.41 -1.73 6.07
N LEU A 68 1.99 -0.54 5.64
CA LEU A 68 2.13 -0.10 4.24
C LEU A 68 3.60 -0.10 3.80
N LEU A 69 4.50 0.44 4.62
CA LEU A 69 5.93 0.48 4.33
C LEU A 69 6.51 -0.92 4.20
N VAL A 70 6.23 -1.80 5.17
CA VAL A 70 6.70 -3.19 5.18
C VAL A 70 6.18 -3.94 3.96
N LEU A 71 4.89 -3.83 3.64
CA LEU A 71 4.29 -4.49 2.47
C LEU A 71 4.86 -3.94 1.15
N THR A 72 5.16 -2.64 1.10
CA THR A 72 5.81 -2.03 -0.07
C THR A 72 7.22 -2.58 -0.27
N ILE A 73 8.03 -2.61 0.79
CA ILE A 73 9.38 -3.18 0.76
C ILE A 73 9.32 -4.66 0.35
N LEU A 74 8.38 -5.42 0.94
CA LEU A 74 8.18 -6.83 0.61
C LEU A 74 7.82 -7.03 -0.87
N LEU A 75 6.93 -6.20 -1.43
CA LEU A 75 6.57 -6.26 -2.85
C LEU A 75 7.78 -6.02 -3.75
N PHE A 76 8.56 -4.96 -3.49
CA PHE A 76 9.77 -4.69 -4.28
C PHE A 76 10.80 -5.82 -4.17
N ALA A 77 10.95 -6.41 -2.98
CA ALA A 77 11.83 -7.56 -2.77
C ALA A 77 11.36 -8.79 -3.57
N LEU A 78 10.05 -9.07 -3.59
CA LEU A 78 9.47 -10.18 -4.34
C LEU A 78 9.61 -9.98 -5.86
N ILE A 79 9.33 -8.76 -6.36
CA ILE A 79 9.50 -8.41 -7.77
C ILE A 79 10.97 -8.59 -8.19
N ALA A 80 11.91 -8.09 -7.39
CA ALA A 80 13.34 -8.25 -7.66
C ALA A 80 13.75 -9.74 -7.68
N ALA A 81 13.30 -10.53 -6.69
CA ALA A 81 13.59 -11.95 -6.61
C ALA A 81 12.98 -12.76 -7.78
N ALA A 82 11.75 -12.44 -8.19
CA ALA A 82 11.11 -13.04 -9.36
C ALA A 82 11.87 -12.69 -10.65
N GLY A 83 12.34 -11.44 -10.78
CA GLY A 83 13.16 -11.00 -11.91
C GLY A 83 14.50 -11.73 -11.99
N LEU A 84 15.19 -11.88 -10.85
CA LEU A 84 16.46 -12.62 -10.74
C LEU A 84 16.30 -14.10 -11.09
N THR A 85 15.26 -14.77 -10.58
CA THR A 85 15.01 -16.19 -10.88
C THR A 85 14.59 -16.43 -12.32
N ARG A 86 13.84 -15.49 -12.92
CA ARG A 86 13.51 -15.51 -14.36
C ARG A 86 14.76 -15.36 -15.22
N ALA A 87 15.69 -14.47 -14.85
CA ALA A 87 16.93 -14.24 -15.58
C ALA A 87 17.93 -15.41 -15.46
N ALA A 88 17.99 -16.08 -14.30
CA ALA A 88 18.88 -17.22 -14.07
C ALA A 88 18.38 -18.53 -14.71
N GLY A 89 17.10 -18.60 -15.08
CA GLY A 89 16.49 -19.75 -15.76
C GLY A 89 16.25 -19.55 -17.26
N ALA A 90 16.70 -18.42 -17.82
CA ALA A 90 16.73 -18.14 -19.27
C ALA A 90 18.11 -18.50 -19.83
#